data_AF-A0A519ZRZ5-F1
#
_entry.id   AF-A0A519ZRZ5-F1
#
_cell.length_a   1.000
_cell.length_b   1.000
_cell.length_c   1.000
_cell.angle_alpha   90.00
_cell.angle_beta   90.00
_cell.angle_gamma   90.00
#
_symmetry.space_group_name_H-M   'P 1'
#
loop_
_entity.id
_entity.type
_entity.pdbx_description
1 polymer ?
#
loop_
_entity_poly.entity_id
_entity_poly.type
_entity_poly.pdbx_seq_one_letter_code
_entity_poly.pdbx_strand_id
1 'polypeptide(L)'
;ILFVAGKRAYEKKLQKDRDKIQLRLQDEQEATLKKEAEQSEKQIIKLQTEKLQAELAAKNRELSNSAMSLVYKNELLQNLSNEIVKLHDDKGNRLAEEQIKKIQKVISDGLNDERDWDLFEHSFNEAHESFFRKLKANHPTLVPNDLKLCAYLRMNMSSKEIASLLNITLRGVEIRRYRLRKKLEVTHEKNLTEFLMEL
;
A
#
# COMPACT_ATOMS: atom_id res chain seq x y z
N ILE A 1 -72.25 35.79 35.82
CA ILE A 1 -71.13 36.47 35.11
C ILE A 1 -69.76 36.02 35.64
N LEU A 2 -69.50 36.10 36.96
CA LEU A 2 -68.25 35.64 37.60
C LEU A 2 -67.89 34.16 37.34
N PHE A 3 -68.87 33.27 37.40
CA PHE A 3 -68.67 31.83 37.16
C PHE A 3 -68.21 31.53 35.72
N VAL A 4 -68.76 32.25 34.74
CA VAL A 4 -68.40 32.13 33.31
C VAL A 4 -67.01 32.70 33.04
N ALA A 5 -66.66 33.82 33.70
CA ALA A 5 -65.34 34.42 33.61
C ALA A 5 -64.26 33.51 34.24
N GLY A 6 -64.54 32.90 35.39
CA GLY A 6 -63.66 31.92 36.04
C GLY A 6 -63.46 30.67 35.19
N LYS A 7 -64.54 30.13 34.60
CA LYS A 7 -64.46 28.99 33.67
C LYS A 7 -63.60 29.30 32.45
N ARG A 8 -63.78 30.46 31.80
CA ARG A 8 -62.96 30.89 30.65
C ARG A 8 -61.49 31.11 31.01
N ALA A 9 -61.22 31.67 32.19
CA ALA A 9 -59.84 31.87 32.67
C ALA A 9 -59.16 30.52 32.94
N TYR A 10 -59.90 29.57 33.52
CA TYR A 10 -59.44 28.20 33.74
C TYR A 10 -59.16 27.46 32.44
N GLU A 11 -60.07 27.53 31.45
CA GLU A 11 -59.89 26.94 30.12
C GLU A 11 -58.66 27.53 29.39
N LYS A 12 -58.47 28.86 29.44
CA LYS A 12 -57.26 29.51 28.89
C LYS A 12 -55.96 29.06 29.56
N LYS A 13 -55.98 28.86 30.88
CA LYS A 13 -54.81 28.36 31.61
C LYS A 13 -54.49 26.92 31.21
N LEU A 14 -55.52 26.07 31.14
CA LEU A 14 -55.40 24.67 30.73
C LEU A 14 -54.86 24.54 29.28
N GLN A 15 -55.31 25.41 28.37
CA GLN A 15 -54.80 25.47 27.00
C GLN A 15 -53.29 25.80 26.99
N LYS A 16 -52.88 26.86 27.70
CA LYS A 16 -51.46 27.24 27.80
C LYS A 16 -50.58 26.13 28.39
N ASP A 17 -51.09 25.43 29.41
CA ASP A 17 -50.36 24.32 30.02
C ASP A 17 -50.21 23.15 29.03
N ARG A 18 -51.25 22.83 28.25
CA ARG A 18 -51.19 21.83 27.17
C ARG A 18 -50.21 22.20 26.07
N ASP A 19 -50.26 23.44 25.58
CA ASP A 19 -49.36 23.94 24.53
C ASP A 19 -47.89 23.86 25.01
N LYS A 20 -47.64 24.19 26.28
CA LYS A 20 -46.30 24.09 26.90
C LYS A 20 -45.81 22.65 27.03
N ILE A 21 -46.69 21.71 27.34
CA ILE A 21 -46.35 20.28 27.38
C ILE A 21 -46.03 19.78 25.97
N GLN A 22 -46.83 20.15 24.98
CA GLN A 22 -46.62 19.75 23.58
C GLN A 22 -45.30 20.29 23.02
N LEU A 23 -44.97 21.56 23.33
CA LEU A 23 -43.70 22.16 22.90
C LEU A 23 -42.50 21.43 23.52
N ARG A 24 -42.53 21.14 24.83
CA ARG A 24 -41.47 20.34 25.48
C ARG A 24 -41.33 18.95 24.88
N LEU A 25 -42.45 18.29 24.57
CA LEU A 25 -42.42 16.96 23.95
C LEU A 25 -41.78 17.01 22.56
N GLN A 26 -42.06 18.06 21.77
CA GLN A 26 -41.40 18.28 20.48
C GLN A 26 -39.90 18.53 20.63
N ASP A 27 -39.50 19.38 21.58
CA ASP A 27 -38.08 19.65 21.85
C ASP A 27 -37.33 18.37 22.27
N GLU A 28 -37.96 17.53 23.12
CA GLU A 28 -37.39 16.24 23.54
C GLU A 28 -37.28 15.25 22.36
N GLN A 29 -38.29 15.19 21.49
CA GLN A 29 -38.26 14.36 20.27
C GLN A 29 -37.16 14.82 19.31
N GLU A 30 -37.04 16.12 19.06
CA GLU A 30 -36.02 16.67 18.18
C GLU A 30 -34.61 16.43 18.74
N ALA A 31 -34.41 16.61 20.05
CA ALA A 31 -33.15 16.30 20.71
C ALA A 31 -32.80 14.80 20.60
N THR A 32 -33.79 13.91 20.71
CA THR A 32 -33.60 12.46 20.56
C THR A 32 -33.21 12.09 19.13
N LEU A 33 -33.96 12.59 18.13
CA LEU A 33 -33.67 12.36 16.72
C LEU A 33 -32.28 12.87 16.33
N LYS A 34 -31.90 14.05 16.82
CA LYS A 34 -30.56 14.61 16.59
C LYS A 34 -29.47 13.69 17.15
N LYS A 35 -29.65 13.19 18.36
CA LYS A 35 -28.70 12.26 19.00
C LYS A 35 -28.59 10.94 18.24
N GLU A 36 -29.71 10.40 17.75
CA GLU A 36 -29.73 9.19 16.93
C GLU A 36 -29.03 9.40 15.58
N ALA A 37 -29.26 10.55 14.93
CA ALA A 37 -28.59 10.92 13.69
C ALA A 37 -27.07 11.04 13.89
N GLU A 38 -26.62 11.72 14.95
CA GLU A 38 -25.18 11.81 15.29
C GLU A 38 -24.56 10.43 15.59
N GLN A 39 -25.31 9.53 16.25
CA GLN A 39 -24.85 8.17 16.51
C GLN A 39 -24.75 7.35 15.22
N SER A 40 -25.74 7.46 14.33
CA SER A 40 -25.75 6.79 13.04
C SER A 40 -24.60 7.27 12.16
N GLU A 41 -24.37 8.58 12.09
CA GLU A 41 -23.25 9.17 11.34
C GLU A 41 -21.89 8.66 11.85
N LYS A 42 -21.69 8.62 13.17
CA LYS A 42 -20.49 8.04 13.77
C LYS A 42 -20.31 6.56 13.42
N GLN A 43 -21.38 5.78 13.41
CA GLN A 43 -21.33 4.38 13.01
C GLN A 43 -20.98 4.22 11.53
N ILE A 44 -21.56 5.04 10.65
CA ILE A 44 -21.26 5.04 9.21
C ILE A 44 -19.77 5.35 8.99
N ILE A 45 -19.25 6.41 9.61
CA ILE A 45 -17.84 6.79 9.50
C ILE A 45 -16.93 5.66 10.01
N LYS A 46 -17.28 5.03 11.13
CA LYS A 46 -16.54 3.89 11.69
C LYS A 46 -16.49 2.72 10.71
N LEU A 47 -17.64 2.30 10.18
CA LEU A 47 -17.74 1.20 9.23
C LEU A 47 -17.00 1.49 7.92
N GLN A 48 -17.08 2.73 7.41
CA GLN A 48 -16.31 3.15 6.24
C GLN A 48 -14.79 3.09 6.51
N THR A 49 -14.37 3.53 7.69
CA THR A 49 -12.95 3.49 8.09
C THR A 49 -12.45 2.04 8.18
N GLU A 50 -13.21 1.16 8.84
CA GLU A 50 -12.88 -0.27 8.94
C GLU A 50 -12.81 -0.95 7.57
N LYS A 51 -13.77 -0.65 6.68
CA LYS A 51 -13.78 -1.15 5.31
C LYS A 51 -12.54 -0.70 4.53
N LEU A 52 -12.21 0.60 4.58
CA LEU A 52 -11.02 1.15 3.91
C LEU A 52 -9.72 0.52 4.43
N GLN A 53 -9.61 0.32 5.75
CA GLN A 53 -8.47 -0.36 6.36
C GLN A 53 -8.35 -1.82 5.89
N ALA A 54 -9.46 -2.54 5.80
CA ALA A 54 -9.48 -3.91 5.30
C ALA A 54 -9.07 -3.99 3.81
N GLU A 55 -9.56 -3.08 2.97
CA GLU A 55 -9.17 -2.99 1.56
C GLU A 55 -7.67 -2.69 1.39
N LEU A 56 -7.13 -1.74 2.17
CA LEU A 56 -5.70 -1.45 2.18
C LEU A 56 -4.87 -2.66 2.63
N ALA A 57 -5.31 -3.38 3.66
CA ALA A 57 -4.63 -4.58 4.14
C ALA A 57 -4.63 -5.69 3.08
N ALA A 58 -5.74 -5.88 2.37
CA ALA A 58 -5.84 -6.86 1.29
C ALA A 58 -4.90 -6.52 0.12
N LYS A 59 -4.89 -5.26 -0.33
CA LYS A 59 -3.99 -4.78 -1.39
C LYS A 59 -2.51 -4.94 -1.03
N ASN A 60 -2.13 -4.57 0.20
CA ASN A 60 -0.76 -4.76 0.68
C ASN A 60 -0.34 -6.23 0.71
N ARG A 61 -1.27 -7.13 1.07
CA ARG A 61 -1.01 -8.57 1.08
C ARG A 61 -0.81 -9.11 -0.33
N GLU A 62 -1.63 -8.69 -1.29
CA GLU A 62 -1.48 -9.05 -2.69
C GLU A 62 -0.13 -8.60 -3.26
N LEU A 63 0.24 -7.34 -3.00
CA LEU A 63 1.53 -6.79 -3.40
C LEU A 63 2.71 -7.57 -2.81
N SER A 64 2.65 -7.90 -1.52
CA SER A 64 3.68 -8.70 -0.86
C SER A 64 3.79 -10.11 -1.47
N ASN A 65 2.65 -10.78 -1.72
CA ASN A 65 2.64 -12.10 -2.34
C ASN A 65 3.24 -12.09 -3.76
N SER A 66 2.90 -11.09 -4.58
CA SER A 66 3.47 -10.90 -5.92
C SER A 66 5.00 -10.76 -5.85
N ALA A 67 5.49 -9.84 -5.00
CA ALA A 67 6.92 -9.62 -4.82
C ALA A 67 7.65 -10.88 -4.34
N MET A 68 7.10 -11.61 -3.37
CA MET A 68 7.70 -12.84 -2.85
C MET A 68 7.76 -13.95 -3.90
N SER A 69 6.73 -14.06 -4.74
CA SER A 69 6.71 -15.02 -5.84
C SER A 69 7.81 -14.73 -6.86
N LEU A 70 8.02 -13.44 -7.18
CA LEU A 70 9.11 -13.00 -8.06
C LEU A 70 10.50 -13.25 -7.46
N VAL A 71 10.69 -12.94 -6.17
CA VAL A 71 11.95 -13.26 -5.46
C VAL A 71 12.24 -14.75 -5.53
N TYR A 72 11.25 -15.60 -5.24
CA TYR A 72 11.40 -17.05 -5.26
C TYR A 72 11.72 -17.58 -6.66
N LYS A 73 11.01 -17.11 -7.70
CA LYS A 73 11.29 -17.41 -9.10
C LYS A 73 12.75 -17.09 -9.46
N ASN A 74 13.22 -15.89 -9.11
CA ASN A 74 14.58 -15.45 -9.45
C ASN A 74 15.65 -16.23 -8.69
N GLU A 75 15.44 -16.54 -7.41
CA GLU A 75 16.35 -17.40 -6.64
C GLU A 75 16.42 -18.82 -7.24
N LEU A 76 15.29 -19.39 -7.66
CA LEU A 76 15.24 -20.71 -8.30
C LEU A 76 16.02 -20.71 -9.63
N LEU A 77 15.82 -19.71 -10.48
CA LEU A 77 16.52 -19.55 -11.75
C LEU A 77 18.03 -19.36 -11.56
N GLN A 78 18.44 -18.58 -10.56
CA GLN A 78 19.85 -18.41 -10.19
C GLN A 78 20.47 -19.72 -9.71
N ASN A 79 19.78 -20.46 -8.85
CA ASN A 79 20.22 -21.78 -8.40
C ASN A 79 20.34 -22.75 -9.57
N LEU A 80 19.36 -22.78 -10.48
CA LEU A 80 19.41 -23.60 -11.69
C LEU A 80 20.63 -23.25 -12.57
N SER A 81 20.88 -21.95 -12.79
CA SER A 81 22.06 -21.48 -13.54
C SER A 81 23.36 -21.98 -12.90
N ASN A 82 23.46 -21.93 -11.57
CA ASN A 82 24.64 -22.38 -10.84
C ASN A 82 24.82 -23.91 -10.92
N GLU A 83 23.74 -24.68 -10.86
CA GLU A 83 23.80 -26.15 -10.95
C GLU A 83 24.17 -26.63 -12.35
N ILE A 84 23.67 -25.98 -13.41
CA ILE A 84 23.99 -26.35 -14.80
C ILE A 84 25.49 -26.28 -15.09
N VAL A 85 26.18 -25.29 -14.51
CA VAL A 85 27.64 -25.12 -14.68
C VAL A 85 28.43 -26.26 -14.01
N LYS A 86 27.82 -26.99 -13.07
CA LYS A 86 28.44 -28.13 -12.36
C LYS A 86 28.16 -29.47 -13.04
N LEU A 87 27.33 -29.51 -14.08
CA LEU A 87 26.99 -30.76 -14.77
C LEU A 87 28.17 -31.30 -15.58
N HIS A 88 28.34 -32.61 -15.50
CA HIS A 88 29.31 -33.37 -16.28
C HIS A 88 28.57 -34.43 -17.10
N ASP A 89 29.14 -34.82 -18.24
CA ASP A 89 28.64 -35.92 -19.06
C ASP A 89 28.90 -37.28 -18.39
N ASP A 90 28.39 -38.36 -18.99
CA ASP A 90 28.56 -39.74 -18.49
C ASP A 90 30.03 -40.18 -18.37
N LYS A 91 30.96 -39.43 -18.97
CA LYS A 91 32.41 -39.67 -18.94
C LYS A 91 33.13 -38.76 -17.95
N GLY A 92 32.41 -37.92 -17.19
CA GLY A 92 32.95 -36.97 -16.23
C GLY A 92 33.53 -35.70 -16.85
N ASN A 93 33.35 -35.45 -18.15
CA ASN A 93 33.75 -34.19 -18.78
C ASN A 93 32.68 -33.13 -18.57
N ARG A 94 33.08 -31.85 -18.46
CA ARG A 94 32.10 -30.75 -18.44
C ARG A 94 31.30 -30.75 -19.73
N LEU A 95 30.02 -30.39 -19.62
CA LEU A 95 29.16 -30.18 -20.80
C LEU A 95 29.80 -29.17 -21.76
N ALA A 96 29.51 -29.32 -23.06
CA ALA A 96 30.01 -28.41 -24.09
C ALA A 96 29.63 -26.96 -23.75
N GLU A 97 30.60 -26.05 -23.78
CA GLU A 97 30.43 -24.65 -23.38
C GLU A 97 29.28 -23.95 -24.14
N GLU A 98 29.05 -24.34 -25.40
CA GLU A 98 27.96 -23.82 -26.22
C GLU A 98 26.57 -24.21 -25.68
N GLN A 99 26.41 -25.44 -25.16
CA GLN A 99 25.15 -25.91 -24.58
C GLN A 99 24.87 -25.20 -23.26
N ILE A 100 25.89 -25.04 -22.41
CA ILE A 100 25.79 -24.28 -21.16
C ILE A 100 25.37 -22.83 -21.46
N LYS A 101 26.02 -22.18 -22.44
CA LYS A 101 25.68 -20.81 -22.85
C LYS A 101 24.24 -20.68 -23.34
N LYS A 102 23.72 -21.65 -24.10
CA LYS A 102 22.32 -21.67 -24.54
C LYS A 102 21.35 -21.70 -23.36
N ILE A 103 21.59 -22.56 -22.38
CA ILE A 103 20.71 -22.66 -21.21
C ILE A 103 20.84 -21.42 -20.31
N GLN A 104 22.05 -20.92 -20.10
CA GLN A 104 22.28 -19.66 -19.36
C GLN A 104 21.57 -18.47 -20.02
N LYS A 105 21.51 -18.43 -21.35
CA LYS A 105 20.74 -17.41 -22.06
C LYS A 105 19.25 -17.51 -21.75
N VAL A 106 18.65 -18.70 -21.83
CA VAL A 106 17.23 -18.92 -21.49
C VAL A 106 16.94 -18.50 -20.05
N ILE A 107 17.82 -18.84 -19.11
CA ILE A 107 17.68 -18.44 -17.71
C ILE A 107 17.79 -16.92 -17.55
N SER A 108 18.77 -16.29 -18.21
CA SER A 108 18.96 -14.85 -18.18
C SER A 108 17.77 -14.10 -18.78
N ASP A 109 17.14 -14.64 -19.83
CA ASP A 109 15.95 -14.07 -20.44
C ASP A 109 14.75 -14.17 -19.47
N GLY A 110 14.61 -15.30 -18.75
CA GLY A 110 13.58 -15.48 -17.72
C GLY A 110 13.75 -14.63 -16.46
N LEU A 111 15.00 -14.29 -16.10
CA LEU A 111 15.34 -13.41 -14.97
C LEU A 111 15.07 -11.93 -15.26
N ASN A 112 15.14 -11.53 -16.54
CA ASN A 112 14.99 -10.14 -16.97
C ASN A 112 13.63 -9.89 -17.66
N ASP A 113 12.61 -10.67 -17.31
CA ASP A 113 11.28 -10.58 -17.89
C ASP A 113 10.59 -9.27 -17.47
N GLU A 114 10.43 -8.33 -18.40
CA GLU A 114 9.78 -7.03 -18.12
C GLU A 114 8.34 -7.18 -17.63
N ARG A 115 7.66 -8.29 -17.98
CA ARG A 115 6.28 -8.57 -17.54
C ARG A 115 6.17 -8.72 -16.03
N ASP A 116 7.21 -9.24 -15.38
CA ASP A 116 7.27 -9.36 -13.92
C ASP A 116 7.30 -7.97 -13.26
N TRP A 117 8.04 -7.03 -13.86
CA TRP A 117 8.07 -5.66 -13.39
C TRP A 117 6.74 -4.97 -13.60
N ASP A 118 6.09 -5.15 -14.76
CA ASP A 118 4.80 -4.52 -15.05
C ASP A 118 3.71 -5.00 -14.08
N LEU A 119 3.69 -6.30 -13.77
CA LEU A 119 2.78 -6.88 -12.77
C LEU A 119 3.04 -6.28 -11.38
N PHE A 120 4.30 -6.20 -10.98
CA PHE A 120 4.69 -5.59 -9.71
C PHE A 120 4.30 -4.09 -9.66
N GLU A 121 4.60 -3.32 -10.71
CA GLU A 121 4.32 -1.89 -10.79
C GLU A 121 2.81 -1.62 -10.73
N HIS A 122 2.00 -2.47 -11.35
CA HIS A 122 0.55 -2.40 -11.27
C HIS A 122 0.07 -2.58 -9.82
N SER A 123 0.41 -3.70 -9.18
CA SER A 123 0.02 -3.96 -7.78
C SER A 123 0.58 -2.90 -6.81
N PHE A 124 1.78 -2.39 -7.08
CA PHE A 124 2.41 -1.34 -6.26
C PHE A 124 1.63 -0.03 -6.36
N ASN A 125 1.25 0.38 -7.58
CA ASN A 125 0.47 1.60 -7.79
C ASN A 125 -0.93 1.52 -7.16
N GLU A 126 -1.55 0.35 -7.15
CA GLU A 126 -2.85 0.16 -6.50
C GLU A 126 -2.80 0.26 -4.97
N ALA A 127 -1.69 -0.13 -4.36
CA ALA A 127 -1.47 -0.07 -2.91
C ALA A 127 -0.87 1.27 -2.44
N HIS A 128 -0.06 1.91 -3.29
CA HIS A 128 0.68 3.13 -3.00
C HIS A 128 0.34 4.24 -3.99
N GLU A 129 -0.95 4.53 -4.09
CA GLU A 129 -1.45 5.59 -4.94
C GLU A 129 -0.74 6.91 -4.60
N SER A 130 -0.17 7.58 -5.61
CA SER A 130 0.63 8.82 -5.54
C SER A 130 2.12 8.72 -5.23
N PHE A 131 2.69 7.58 -4.85
CA PHE A 131 4.13 7.49 -4.51
C PHE A 131 5.02 7.95 -5.68
N PHE A 132 4.89 7.32 -6.85
CA PHE A 132 5.68 7.72 -8.02
C PHE A 132 5.38 9.13 -8.50
N ARG A 133 4.14 9.62 -8.29
CA ARG A 133 3.76 10.99 -8.65
C ARG A 133 4.53 12.00 -7.81
N LYS A 134 4.53 11.86 -6.48
CA LYS A 134 5.30 12.72 -5.56
C LYS A 134 6.80 12.61 -5.82
N LEU A 135 7.29 11.38 -6.00
CA LEU A 135 8.70 11.10 -6.20
C LEU A 135 9.23 11.75 -7.50
N LYS A 136 8.50 11.60 -8.62
CA LYS A 136 8.86 12.24 -9.90
C LYS A 136 8.72 13.75 -9.87
N ALA A 137 7.73 14.29 -9.14
CA ALA A 137 7.56 15.73 -8.98
C ALA A 137 8.74 16.37 -8.22
N ASN A 138 9.21 15.73 -7.15
CA ASN A 138 10.31 16.23 -6.33
C ASN A 138 11.69 15.92 -6.94
N HIS A 139 11.82 14.80 -7.66
CA HIS A 139 13.09 14.31 -8.19
C HIS A 139 12.95 13.87 -9.66
N PRO A 140 12.81 14.82 -10.60
CA PRO A 140 12.57 14.52 -12.03
C PRO A 140 13.77 13.87 -12.74
N THR A 141 14.95 13.84 -12.11
CA THR A 141 16.18 13.24 -12.65
C THR A 141 16.25 11.72 -12.46
N LEU A 142 15.30 11.13 -11.75
CA LEU A 142 15.23 9.68 -11.53
C LEU A 142 14.88 8.95 -12.82
N VAL A 143 15.69 7.97 -13.18
CA VAL A 143 15.43 7.08 -14.33
C VAL A 143 14.59 5.88 -13.90
N PRO A 144 13.98 5.11 -14.83
CA PRO A 144 13.12 3.97 -14.48
C PRO A 144 13.75 3.00 -13.47
N ASN A 145 15.03 2.66 -13.64
CA ASN A 145 15.74 1.76 -12.71
C ASN A 145 15.90 2.35 -11.30
N ASP A 146 15.96 3.68 -11.14
CA ASP A 146 15.96 4.30 -9.81
C ASP A 146 14.57 4.17 -9.17
N LEU A 147 13.50 4.34 -9.96
CA LEU A 147 12.12 4.19 -9.50
C LEU A 147 11.84 2.76 -9.03
N LYS A 148 12.34 1.75 -9.76
CA LYS A 148 12.25 0.34 -9.34
C LYS A 148 12.87 0.14 -7.95
N LEU A 149 14.08 0.67 -7.76
CA LEU A 149 14.75 0.60 -6.46
C LEU A 149 13.98 1.33 -5.37
N CYS A 150 13.43 2.52 -5.64
CA CYS A 150 12.60 3.25 -4.67
C CYS A 150 11.37 2.45 -4.24
N ALA A 151 10.70 1.78 -5.18
CA ALA A 151 9.52 0.96 -4.87
C ALA A 151 9.88 -0.22 -3.94
N TYR A 152 10.98 -0.93 -4.23
CA TYR A 152 11.41 -2.03 -3.36
C TYR A 152 11.83 -1.56 -1.96
N LEU A 153 12.49 -0.41 -1.87
CA LEU A 153 12.83 0.21 -0.59
C LEU A 153 11.57 0.65 0.18
N ARG A 154 10.59 1.23 -0.51
CA ARG A 154 9.30 1.63 0.08
C ARG A 154 8.55 0.46 0.70
N MET A 155 8.71 -0.72 0.11
CA MET A 155 8.16 -2.00 0.59
C MET A 155 8.99 -2.66 1.69
N ASN A 156 10.00 -1.98 2.23
CA ASN A 156 10.89 -2.51 3.26
C ASN A 156 11.68 -3.78 2.84
N MET A 157 11.93 -3.96 1.54
CA MET A 157 12.68 -5.13 1.10
C MET A 157 14.14 -5.05 1.55
N SER A 158 14.69 -6.19 1.95
CA SER A 158 16.10 -6.33 2.29
C SER A 158 17.00 -6.18 1.06
N SER A 159 18.27 -5.80 1.26
CA SER A 159 19.24 -5.74 0.15
C SER A 159 19.40 -7.09 -0.58
N LYS A 160 19.10 -8.21 0.08
CA LYS A 160 19.15 -9.55 -0.53
C LYS A 160 17.96 -9.79 -1.47
N GLU A 161 16.74 -9.46 -1.03
CA GLU A 161 15.54 -9.57 -1.88
C GLU A 161 15.64 -8.63 -3.07
N ILE A 162 16.09 -7.40 -2.86
CA ILE A 162 16.34 -6.42 -3.92
C ILE A 162 17.37 -6.94 -4.92
N ALA A 163 18.44 -7.59 -4.45
CA ALA A 163 19.46 -8.19 -5.31
C ALA A 163 18.86 -9.28 -6.22
N SER A 164 17.99 -10.13 -5.67
CA SER A 164 17.27 -11.16 -6.42
C SER A 164 16.33 -10.56 -7.47
N LEU A 165 15.52 -9.56 -7.08
CA LEU A 165 14.55 -8.90 -7.97
C LEU A 165 15.22 -8.12 -9.10
N LEU A 166 16.35 -7.47 -8.83
CA LEU A 166 17.09 -6.71 -9.82
C LEU A 166 18.10 -7.58 -10.59
N ASN A 167 18.23 -8.86 -10.26
CA ASN A 167 19.21 -9.77 -10.84
C ASN A 167 20.65 -9.20 -10.80
N ILE A 168 21.05 -8.67 -9.64
CA ILE A 168 22.39 -8.10 -9.39
C ILE A 168 22.98 -8.62 -8.09
N THR A 169 24.26 -8.38 -7.85
CA THR A 169 24.89 -8.71 -6.58
C THR A 169 24.42 -7.79 -5.46
N LEU A 170 24.51 -8.24 -4.20
CA LEU A 170 24.29 -7.36 -3.03
C LEU A 170 25.15 -6.09 -3.13
N ARG A 171 26.41 -6.23 -3.57
CA ARG A 171 27.29 -5.07 -3.76
C ARG A 171 26.75 -4.11 -4.82
N GLY A 172 26.14 -4.63 -5.88
CA GLY A 172 25.43 -3.84 -6.88
C GLY A 172 24.27 -3.04 -6.28
N VAL A 173 23.48 -3.65 -5.38
CA VAL A 173 22.42 -2.96 -4.64
C VAL A 173 22.99 -1.81 -3.81
N GLU A 174 24.06 -2.04 -3.04
CA GLU A 174 24.68 -1.00 -2.21
C GLU A 174 25.18 0.19 -3.03
N ILE A 175 25.79 -0.07 -4.20
CA ILE A 175 26.23 1.00 -5.11
C ILE A 175 25.02 1.78 -5.65
N ARG A 176 23.93 1.09 -6.02
CA ARG A 176 22.71 1.76 -6.49
C ARG A 176 22.05 2.58 -5.38
N ARG A 177 21.98 2.07 -4.13
CA ARG A 177 21.50 2.81 -2.95
C ARG A 177 22.31 4.07 -2.70
N TYR A 178 23.63 3.99 -2.81
CA TYR A 178 24.52 5.15 -2.67
C TYR A 178 24.23 6.22 -3.74
N ARG A 179 24.09 5.82 -5.01
CA ARG A 179 23.75 6.74 -6.10
C ARG A 179 22.37 7.35 -5.92
N LEU A 180 21.40 6.53 -5.51
CA LEU A 180 20.03 6.97 -5.26
C LEU A 180 19.98 8.00 -4.12
N ARG A 181 20.70 7.76 -3.02
CA ARG A 181 20.84 8.72 -1.91
C ARG A 181 21.31 10.09 -2.40
N LYS A 182 22.30 10.14 -3.30
CA LYS A 182 22.77 11.40 -3.89
C LYS A 182 21.71 12.09 -4.75
N LYS A 183 20.98 11.33 -5.58
CA LYS A 183 19.92 11.87 -6.44
C LYS A 183 18.72 12.41 -5.65
N LEU A 184 18.43 11.81 -4.50
CA LEU A 184 17.36 12.21 -3.59
C LEU A 184 17.81 13.25 -2.55
N GLU A 185 19.09 13.64 -2.57
CA GLU A 185 19.68 14.61 -1.62
C GLU A 185 19.48 14.22 -0.14
N VAL A 186 19.43 12.91 0.16
CA VAL A 186 19.25 12.39 1.51
C VAL A 186 20.59 12.38 2.24
N THR A 187 20.67 13.02 3.41
CA THR A 187 21.88 13.06 4.23
C THR A 187 22.27 11.67 4.73
N HIS A 188 23.55 11.48 5.06
CA HIS A 188 24.07 10.19 5.53
C HIS A 188 23.48 9.74 6.88
N GLU A 189 23.03 10.68 7.69
CA GLU A 189 22.40 10.46 8.99
C GLU A 189 20.98 9.92 8.86
N LYS A 190 20.30 10.21 7.73
CA LYS A 190 18.96 9.71 7.46
C LYS A 190 19.00 8.33 6.81
N ASN A 191 18.20 7.43 7.35
CA ASN A 191 17.96 6.14 6.72
C ASN A 191 17.17 6.35 5.42
N LEU A 192 17.76 5.92 4.30
CA LEU A 192 17.16 6.06 2.97
C LEU A 192 15.81 5.31 2.87
N THR A 193 15.70 4.15 3.52
CA THR A 193 14.48 3.36 3.52
C THR A 193 13.38 4.09 4.28
N GLU A 194 13.67 4.60 5.49
CA GLU A 194 12.70 5.37 6.30
C GLU A 194 12.24 6.63 5.57
N PHE A 195 13.18 7.38 4.96
CA PHE A 195 12.83 8.54 4.13
C PHE A 195 11.83 8.19 3.02
N LEU A 196 12.04 7.08 2.31
CA LEU A 196 11.13 6.64 1.27
C LEU A 196 9.79 6.18 1.83
N MET A 197 9.74 5.58 3.02
CA MET A 197 8.50 5.18 3.70
C MET A 197 7.61 6.36 4.10
N GLU A 198 8.21 7.52 4.36
CA GLU A 198 7.49 8.74 4.73
C GLU A 198 6.90 9.51 3.54
N LEU A 199 7.34 9.20 2.31
CA LEU A 199 6.82 9.75 1.04
C LEU A 199 5.50 9.09 0.62
#